data_AF-A0AAN4ZH20-F1
#
_entry.id   AF-A0AAN4ZH20-F1
#
_cell.length_a   1.000
_cell.length_b   1.000
_cell.length_c   1.000
_cell.angle_alpha   90.00
_cell.angle_beta   90.00
_cell.angle_gamma   90.00
#
_symmetry.space_group_name_H-M   'P 1'
#
loop_
_entity.id
_entity.type
_entity.pdbx_description
1 polymer ?
#
loop_
_entity_poly.entity_id
_entity_poly.type
_entity_poly.pdbx_seq_one_letter_code
_entity_poly.pdbx_strand_id
1 'polypeptide(L)'
;IRSLFICSLLLVSAHCLTCSTSAIVSNAMNTTGSLFNSSQINLNFVSCPATLDRCMRFNPMSIAEVLALDGAKQQVNFTTPLNAFKNGTLTGFVCASQNDCTTIKATNLTSCSNTTGNCCCSSDLCTTKHSIAPFSLGSLVILLISAAMSI
;
A
#
# COMPACT_ATOMS: atom_id res chain seq x y z
N ILE A 1 9.05 41.82 -24.94
CA ILE A 1 9.49 40.90 -23.86
C ILE A 1 8.26 40.63 -22.97
N ARG A 2 7.42 39.69 -23.38
CA ARG A 2 6.19 39.25 -22.67
C ARG A 2 6.14 37.72 -22.73
N SER A 3 7.25 37.10 -22.33
CA SER A 3 7.41 35.66 -22.25
C SER A 3 7.86 35.35 -20.83
N LEU A 4 7.39 34.22 -20.29
CA LEU A 4 7.57 33.72 -18.93
C LEU A 4 6.56 34.20 -17.88
N PHE A 5 5.29 33.82 -18.06
CA PHE A 5 4.45 33.37 -16.93
C PHE A 5 4.60 31.83 -16.89
N ILE A 6 5.73 31.36 -16.37
CA ILE A 6 5.82 30.71 -15.04
C ILE A 6 4.97 29.44 -15.02
N CYS A 7 5.58 28.44 -15.67
CA CYS A 7 5.22 27.03 -15.73
C CYS A 7 5.53 26.36 -14.38
N SER A 8 4.75 26.64 -13.33
CA SER A 8 5.15 26.32 -11.95
C SER A 8 4.11 25.60 -11.09
N LEU A 9 3.24 24.77 -11.66
CA LEU A 9 2.20 24.06 -10.87
C LEU A 9 1.94 22.60 -11.25
N LEU A 10 2.86 21.93 -11.95
CA LEU A 10 2.77 20.49 -12.24
C LEU A 10 4.01 19.73 -11.74
N LEU A 11 4.41 19.97 -10.50
CA LEU A 11 5.14 18.95 -9.75
C LEU A 11 4.11 17.97 -9.18
N VAL A 12 3.51 17.17 -10.06
CA VAL A 12 2.98 15.86 -9.65
C VAL A 12 4.22 15.04 -9.34
N SER A 13 4.76 15.25 -8.15
CA SER A 13 5.75 14.37 -7.56
C SER A 13 5.09 12.99 -7.52
N ALA A 14 5.49 12.13 -8.44
CA ALA A 14 5.12 10.72 -8.48
C ALA A 14 5.75 10.05 -7.26
N HIS A 15 5.16 10.28 -6.10
CA HIS A 15 5.51 9.58 -4.87
C HIS A 15 4.97 8.16 -5.02
N CYS A 16 5.86 7.21 -5.30
CA CYS A 16 5.50 5.80 -5.22
C CYS A 16 5.31 5.47 -3.74
N LEU A 17 4.05 5.28 -3.34
CA LEU A 17 3.68 4.80 -2.01
C LEU A 17 4.47 3.52 -1.69
N THR A 18 5.07 3.43 -0.52
CA THR A 18 5.78 2.22 -0.08
C THR A 18 4.98 1.52 1.01
N CYS A 19 4.65 0.25 0.80
CA CYS A 19 3.84 -0.54 1.73
C CYS A 19 4.58 -1.77 2.24
N SER A 20 4.27 -2.21 3.46
CA SER A 20 4.61 -3.58 3.87
C SER A 20 3.77 -4.57 3.09
N THR A 21 4.42 -5.55 2.45
CA THR A 21 3.77 -6.61 1.68
C THR A 21 4.13 -7.97 2.27
N SER A 22 3.13 -8.65 2.82
CA SER A 22 3.27 -10.00 3.36
C SER A 22 1.92 -10.69 3.43
N ALA A 23 1.91 -12.01 3.42
CA ALA A 23 0.70 -12.80 3.60
C ALA A 23 0.97 -14.08 4.37
N ILE A 24 -0.04 -14.54 5.09
CA ILE A 24 -0.10 -15.85 5.71
C ILE A 24 -1.21 -16.61 5.01
N VAL A 25 -0.82 -17.69 4.34
CA VAL A 25 -1.71 -18.70 3.80
C VAL A 25 -2.01 -19.69 4.91
N SER A 26 -3.27 -19.99 5.18
CA SER A 26 -3.69 -20.96 6.18
C SER A 26 -4.74 -21.92 5.62
N ASN A 27 -4.79 -23.13 6.18
CA ASN A 27 -5.74 -24.18 5.81
C ASN A 27 -5.77 -24.44 4.31
N ALA A 28 -4.59 -24.55 3.70
CA ALA A 28 -4.44 -24.59 2.26
C ALA A 28 -4.10 -26.00 1.77
N MET A 29 -4.60 -26.34 0.59
CA MET A 29 -4.17 -27.52 -0.16
C MET A 29 -3.27 -27.05 -1.30
N ASN A 30 -2.09 -27.63 -1.43
CA ASN A 30 -1.24 -27.35 -2.57
C ASN A 30 -1.76 -28.03 -3.85
N THR A 31 -1.16 -27.71 -4.99
CA THR A 31 -1.53 -28.29 -6.29
C THR A 31 -1.29 -29.81 -6.37
N THR A 32 -0.48 -30.39 -5.48
CA THR A 32 -0.22 -31.84 -5.40
C THR A 32 -1.14 -32.57 -4.40
N GLY A 33 -2.09 -31.88 -3.77
CA GLY A 33 -3.05 -32.46 -2.82
C GLY A 33 -2.60 -32.54 -1.36
N SER A 34 -1.42 -32.02 -1.03
CA SER A 34 -0.89 -31.95 0.34
C SER A 34 -1.53 -30.79 1.10
N LEU A 35 -1.90 -31.04 2.35
CA LEU A 35 -2.46 -30.04 3.26
C LEU A 35 -1.36 -29.27 3.98
N PHE A 36 -1.50 -27.95 4.03
CA PHE A 36 -0.64 -27.01 4.73
C PHE A 36 -1.45 -26.26 5.78
N ASN A 37 -1.01 -26.37 7.04
CA ASN A 37 -1.62 -25.62 8.13
C ASN A 37 -1.35 -24.12 7.98
N SER A 38 -0.10 -23.75 7.66
CA SER A 38 0.30 -22.37 7.47
C SER A 38 1.53 -22.26 6.57
N SER A 39 1.57 -21.24 5.73
CA SER A 39 2.73 -20.84 4.92
C SER A 39 2.79 -19.31 4.86
N GLN A 40 3.99 -18.74 4.92
CA GLN A 40 4.18 -17.29 4.92
C GLN A 40 4.87 -16.82 3.64
N ILE A 41 4.34 -15.75 3.07
CA ILE A 41 4.95 -14.97 1.99
C ILE A 41 5.37 -13.65 2.60
N ASN A 42 6.64 -13.29 2.50
CA ASN A 42 7.15 -12.01 3.00
C ASN A 42 8.00 -11.33 1.94
N LEU A 43 7.54 -10.17 1.47
CA LEU A 43 8.25 -9.32 0.52
C LEU A 43 8.81 -8.06 1.18
N ASN A 44 8.70 -7.94 2.51
CA ASN A 44 9.10 -6.78 3.30
C ASN A 44 8.41 -5.50 2.82
N PHE A 45 9.17 -4.55 2.27
CA PHE A 45 8.66 -3.26 1.80
C PHE A 45 8.71 -3.24 0.28
N VAL A 46 7.58 -2.87 -0.32
CA VAL A 46 7.41 -2.82 -1.76
C VAL A 46 6.95 -1.41 -2.12
N SER A 47 7.62 -0.80 -3.10
CA SER A 47 7.14 0.41 -3.74
C SER A 47 5.97 0.04 -4.65
N CYS A 48 4.81 0.62 -4.39
CA CYS A 48 3.59 0.35 -5.10
C CYS A 48 3.65 0.91 -6.54
N PRO A 49 3.11 0.17 -7.52
CA PRO A 49 2.79 0.71 -8.84
C PRO A 49 2.00 2.02 -8.73
N ALA A 50 2.17 2.93 -9.69
CA ALA A 50 1.52 4.25 -9.67
C ALA A 50 -0.02 4.20 -9.61
N THR A 51 -0.62 3.09 -10.03
CA THR A 51 -2.06 2.80 -10.00
C THR A 51 -2.57 2.28 -8.66
N LEU A 52 -1.68 1.93 -7.73
CA LEU A 52 -2.00 1.42 -6.40
C LEU A 52 -1.62 2.47 -5.35
N ASP A 53 -2.61 3.25 -4.92
CA ASP A 53 -2.44 4.44 -4.08
C ASP A 53 -2.77 4.19 -2.59
N ARG A 54 -2.92 2.93 -2.18
CA ARG A 54 -3.21 2.51 -0.81
C ARG A 54 -2.31 1.37 -0.36
N CYS A 55 -1.99 1.34 0.92
CA CYS A 55 -1.58 0.13 1.61
C CYS A 55 -2.81 -0.47 2.26
N MET A 56 -2.98 -1.78 2.14
CA MET A 56 -4.16 -2.48 2.62
C MET A 56 -3.77 -3.63 3.54
N ARG A 57 -4.48 -3.75 4.66
CA ARG A 57 -4.56 -4.98 5.47
C ARG A 57 -5.90 -5.64 5.17
N PHE A 58 -5.88 -6.92 4.82
CA PHE A 58 -7.08 -7.71 4.62
C PHE A 58 -7.13 -8.87 5.61
N ASN A 59 -8.33 -9.09 6.15
CA ASN A 59 -8.65 -10.25 6.98
C ASN A 59 -8.65 -11.54 6.15
N PRO A 60 -8.67 -12.73 6.82
CA PRO A 60 -8.75 -14.01 6.13
C PRO A 60 -9.84 -14.01 5.05
N MET A 61 -9.42 -14.16 3.81
CA MET A 61 -10.25 -14.27 2.61
C MET A 61 -9.70 -15.35 1.70
N SER A 62 -10.50 -15.89 0.77
CA SER A 62 -10.00 -16.97 -0.09
C SER A 62 -8.89 -16.49 -1.02
N ILE A 63 -7.97 -17.39 -1.39
CA ILE A 63 -6.90 -17.06 -2.36
C ILE A 63 -7.50 -16.51 -3.67
N ALA A 64 -8.62 -17.07 -4.14
CA ALA A 64 -9.30 -16.61 -5.35
C ALA A 64 -9.80 -15.16 -5.24
N GLU A 65 -10.38 -14.78 -4.10
CA GLU A 65 -10.81 -13.40 -3.86
C GLU A 65 -9.62 -12.44 -3.82
N VAL A 66 -8.48 -12.85 -3.23
CA VAL A 66 -7.27 -12.00 -3.22
C VAL A 66 -6.74 -11.78 -4.61
N LEU A 67 -6.64 -12.83 -5.42
CA LEU A 67 -6.15 -12.75 -6.79
C LEU A 67 -7.06 -11.91 -7.70
N ALA A 68 -8.31 -11.66 -7.29
CA ALA A 68 -9.21 -10.75 -7.98
C ALA A 68 -8.95 -9.27 -7.69
N LEU A 69 -8.20 -8.92 -6.64
CA LEU A 69 -7.85 -7.54 -6.28
C LEU A 69 -6.79 -6.96 -7.22
N ASP A 70 -6.86 -5.66 -7.48
CA ASP A 70 -5.89 -4.95 -8.32
C ASP A 70 -4.48 -5.03 -7.72
N GLY A 71 -4.39 -4.91 -6.39
CA GLY A 71 -3.17 -5.10 -5.61
C GLY A 71 -2.42 -6.39 -5.95
N ALA A 72 -3.12 -7.52 -5.90
CA ALA A 72 -2.54 -8.81 -6.24
C ALA A 72 -2.16 -8.88 -7.72
N LYS A 73 -3.07 -8.51 -8.63
CA LYS A 73 -2.84 -8.58 -10.09
C LYS A 73 -1.58 -7.85 -10.53
N GLN A 74 -1.23 -6.75 -9.88
CA GLN A 74 -0.10 -5.90 -10.26
C GLN A 74 1.19 -6.20 -9.47
N GLN A 75 1.17 -7.16 -8.54
CA GLN A 75 2.32 -7.56 -7.74
C GLN A 75 2.68 -9.03 -7.98
N VAL A 76 3.40 -9.30 -9.06
CA VAL A 76 3.77 -10.68 -9.49
C VAL A 76 4.53 -11.45 -8.40
N ASN A 77 5.42 -10.79 -7.65
CA ASN A 77 6.15 -11.42 -6.55
C ASN A 77 5.25 -11.85 -5.39
N PHE A 78 4.07 -11.25 -5.27
CA PHE A 78 3.05 -11.62 -4.29
C PHE A 78 2.17 -12.77 -4.80
N THR A 79 1.81 -12.76 -6.08
CA THR A 79 0.90 -13.78 -6.65
C THR A 79 1.59 -15.07 -7.05
N THR A 80 2.84 -15.02 -7.52
CA THR A 80 3.57 -16.20 -8.00
C THR A 80 3.65 -17.32 -6.94
N PRO A 81 3.98 -17.05 -5.66
CA PRO A 81 3.96 -18.08 -4.62
C PRO A 81 2.56 -18.64 -4.34
N LEU A 82 1.49 -17.88 -4.60
CA LEU A 82 0.12 -18.32 -4.37
C LEU A 82 -0.32 -19.41 -5.36
N ASN A 83 0.30 -19.48 -6.54
CA ASN A 83 0.01 -20.51 -7.55
C ASN A 83 0.36 -21.93 -7.08
N ALA A 84 1.18 -22.07 -6.03
CA ALA A 84 1.45 -23.37 -5.41
C ALA A 84 0.22 -23.92 -4.65
N PHE A 85 -0.79 -23.10 -4.38
CA PHE A 85 -1.97 -23.45 -3.61
C PHE A 85 -3.20 -23.54 -4.50
N LYS A 86 -3.95 -24.64 -4.38
CA LYS A 86 -5.25 -24.85 -5.04
C LYS A 86 -6.37 -24.08 -4.32
N ASN A 87 -6.31 -24.04 -3.00
CA ASN A 87 -7.24 -23.33 -2.14
C ASN A 87 -6.54 -22.93 -0.83
N GLY A 88 -7.24 -22.12 -0.03
CA GLY A 88 -6.77 -21.68 1.27
C GLY A 88 -7.36 -20.32 1.62
N THR A 89 -7.14 -19.93 2.88
CA THR A 89 -7.45 -18.59 3.36
C THR A 89 -6.16 -17.78 3.47
N LEU A 90 -6.19 -16.54 3.03
CA LEU A 90 -5.08 -15.61 3.04
C LEU A 90 -5.43 -14.42 3.92
N THR A 91 -4.51 -14.05 4.80
CA THR A 91 -4.54 -12.79 5.56
C THR A 91 -3.22 -12.07 5.33
N GLY A 92 -3.21 -10.74 5.28
CA GLY A 92 -1.96 -10.05 4.98
C GLY A 92 -2.08 -8.56 4.69
N PHE A 93 -0.98 -8.08 4.11
CA PHE A 93 -0.75 -6.70 3.72
C PHE A 93 -0.25 -6.64 2.28
N VAL A 94 -0.74 -5.69 1.50
CA VAL A 94 -0.39 -5.53 0.08
C VAL A 94 -0.64 -4.08 -0.36
N CYS A 95 -0.04 -3.65 -1.47
CA CYS A 95 -0.50 -2.42 -2.12
C CYS A 95 -1.90 -2.66 -2.69
N ALA A 96 -2.70 -1.62 -2.78
CA ALA A 96 -4.10 -1.73 -3.19
C ALA A 96 -4.53 -0.47 -3.91
N SER A 97 -5.57 -0.61 -4.74
CA SER A 97 -6.31 0.54 -5.26
C SER A 97 -7.37 0.99 -4.23
N GLN A 98 -7.84 2.23 -4.34
CA GLN A 98 -9.03 2.66 -3.58
C GLN A 98 -10.27 1.76 -3.86
N ASN A 99 -10.34 1.14 -5.04
CA ASN A 99 -11.41 0.19 -5.38
C ASN A 99 -11.29 -1.11 -4.58
N ASP A 100 -10.09 -1.66 -4.43
CA ASP A 100 -9.85 -2.84 -3.59
C ASP A 100 -10.30 -2.60 -2.14
N CYS A 101 -9.91 -1.45 -1.57
CA CYS A 101 -10.31 -1.03 -0.22
C CYS A 101 -11.83 -1.00 -0.06
N THR A 102 -12.54 -0.50 -1.07
CA THR A 102 -14.01 -0.43 -1.06
C THR A 102 -14.62 -1.84 -1.19
N THR A 103 -14.05 -2.67 -2.07
CA THR A 103 -14.49 -4.05 -2.33
C THR A 103 -14.47 -4.89 -1.06
N ILE A 104 -13.39 -4.80 -0.27
CA ILE A 104 -13.27 -5.54 0.99
C ILE A 104 -13.90 -4.79 2.19
N LYS A 105 -14.58 -3.66 1.96
CA LYS A 105 -15.15 -2.80 3.00
C LYS A 105 -14.13 -2.42 4.08
N ALA A 106 -12.91 -2.07 3.66
CA ALA A 106 -11.84 -1.65 4.54
C ALA A 106 -12.17 -0.31 5.20
N THR A 107 -11.77 -0.15 6.46
CA THR A 107 -11.80 1.15 7.13
C THR A 107 -10.59 1.97 6.70
N ASN A 108 -10.80 3.21 6.25
CA ASN A 108 -9.70 4.13 5.97
C ASN A 108 -9.15 4.68 7.28
N LEU A 109 -7.88 4.39 7.56
CA LEU A 109 -7.16 4.83 8.75
C LEU A 109 -5.85 5.51 8.35
N THR A 110 -5.25 6.23 9.28
CA THR A 110 -3.88 6.76 9.12
C THR A 110 -2.82 5.65 9.24
N SER A 111 -3.12 4.58 9.97
CA SER A 111 -2.27 3.40 10.10
C SER A 111 -3.10 2.14 10.30
N CYS A 112 -2.67 1.03 9.71
CA CYS A 112 -3.28 -0.30 9.85
C CYS A 112 -2.50 -1.23 10.79
N SER A 113 -1.46 -0.71 11.45
CA SER A 113 -0.46 -1.47 12.22
C SER A 113 -1.00 -2.29 13.40
N ASN A 114 -2.08 -1.82 14.02
CA ASN A 114 -2.72 -2.47 15.18
C ASN A 114 -4.20 -2.80 14.90
N THR A 115 -4.61 -2.77 13.64
CA THR A 115 -6.00 -3.02 13.28
C THR A 115 -6.24 -4.52 13.15
N THR A 116 -7.32 -5.03 13.72
CA THR A 116 -7.73 -6.44 13.62
C THR A 116 -8.68 -6.71 12.46
N GLY A 117 -9.21 -5.65 11.82
CA GLY A 117 -10.10 -5.70 10.65
C GLY A 117 -9.48 -5.26 9.32
N ASN A 118 -10.28 -5.29 8.26
CA ASN A 118 -9.89 -4.74 6.96
C ASN A 118 -9.57 -3.25 7.10
N CYS A 119 -8.42 -2.84 6.61
CA CYS A 119 -7.93 -1.47 6.77
C CYS A 119 -7.18 -1.01 5.52
N CYS A 120 -7.35 0.26 5.18
CA CYS A 120 -6.54 0.93 4.17
C CYS A 120 -5.95 2.24 4.70
N CYS A 121 -4.76 2.57 4.24
CA CYS A 121 -4.05 3.79 4.56
C CYS A 121 -3.22 4.25 3.35
N SER A 122 -2.82 5.52 3.29
CA SER A 122 -2.22 6.13 2.10
C SER A 122 -0.86 6.80 2.37
N SER A 123 -0.23 6.53 3.51
CA SER A 123 1.09 7.03 3.85
C SER A 123 2.12 5.90 3.82
N ASP A 124 3.38 6.24 3.57
CA ASP A 124 4.45 5.25 3.53
C ASP A 124 4.52 4.44 4.82
N LEU A 125 4.64 3.12 4.65
CA LEU A 125 4.79 2.11 5.70
C LEU A 125 3.69 2.15 6.77
N CYS A 126 2.51 2.68 6.44
CA CYS A 126 1.37 2.77 7.36
C CYS A 126 0.81 1.41 7.83
N THR A 127 1.19 0.32 7.18
CA THR A 127 0.89 -1.06 7.58
C THR A 127 1.92 -1.68 8.52
N THR A 128 3.04 -1.02 8.81
CA THR A 128 4.08 -1.52 9.74
C THR A 128 3.80 -1.10 11.17
N LYS A 129 4.16 -1.95 12.15
CA LYS A 129 4.13 -1.58 13.58
C LYS A 129 5.09 -0.44 13.95
N HIS A 130 6.02 -0.10 13.08
CA HIS A 130 6.81 1.12 13.21
C HIS A 130 6.08 2.26 12.53
N SER A 131 5.27 2.96 13.32
CA SER A 131 4.74 4.26 12.97
C SER A 131 5.91 5.14 12.52
N ILE A 132 6.10 5.33 11.22
CA ILE A 132 6.78 6.53 10.77
C ILE A 132 5.76 7.60 11.08
N ALA A 133 6.03 8.39 12.13
CA ALA A 133 5.27 9.59 12.40
C ALA A 133 5.09 10.30 11.04
N PRO A 134 3.87 10.74 10.68
CA PRO A 134 3.71 11.51 9.45
C PRO A 134 4.72 12.64 9.56
N PHE A 135 5.67 12.69 8.63
CA PHE A 135 6.48 13.88 8.45
C PHE A 135 5.49 14.96 8.05
N SER A 136 4.98 15.65 9.07
CA SER A 136 4.35 16.93 8.95
C SER A 136 5.40 17.81 8.31
N LEU A 137 5.33 17.92 6.98
CA LEU A 137 5.87 19.06 6.25
C LEU A 137 5.00 20.25 6.64
N GLY A 138 5.10 20.64 7.91
CA GLY A 138 4.62 21.90 8.42
C GLY A 138 5.36 22.97 7.65
N SER A 139 4.68 23.54 6.67
CA SER A 139 4.88 24.88 6.10
C SER A 139 6.20 25.53 6.51
N LEU A 140 7.28 25.22 5.80
CA LEU A 140 8.42 26.12 5.71
C LEU A 140 8.10 27.19 4.65
N VAL A 141 7.00 27.94 4.87
CA VAL A 141 6.68 29.12 4.08
C VAL A 141 7.56 30.26 4.59
N ILE A 142 8.76 30.31 4.04
CA ILE A 142 9.47 31.50 3.57
C ILE A 142 9.16 32.78 4.37
N LEU A 143 9.89 32.96 5.47
CA LEU A 143 10.13 34.27 6.08
C LEU A 143 11.42 34.86 5.48
N LEU A 144 11.40 35.15 4.18
CA LEU A 144 12.49 35.86 3.48
C LEU A 144 11.93 36.84 2.43
N ILE A 145 11.11 37.80 2.88
CA ILE A 145 10.92 39.08 2.17
C ILE A 145 10.83 40.19 3.22
N SER A 146 11.99 40.62 3.75
CA SER A 146 12.14 41.95 4.35
C SER A 146 13.63 42.36 4.41
N ALA A 147 14.34 42.24 3.29
CA ALA A 147 15.68 42.83 3.18
C ALA A 147 16.00 43.17 1.71
N ALA A 148 15.14 43.97 1.06
CA ALA A 148 15.51 44.72 -0.15
C ALA A 148 14.37 45.68 -0.51
N MET A 149 14.19 46.74 0.27
CA MET A 149 13.62 48.01 -0.20
C MET A 149 13.80 49.04 0.93
N SER A 150 15.01 49.59 1.02
CA SER A 150 15.20 50.96 1.48
C SER A 150 16.15 51.58 0.48
N ILE A 151 15.52 52.36 -0.42
CA ILE A 151 16.14 53.50 -1.08
C ILE A 151 16.47 54.52 0.00
#